data_AF-A0A3B9L4N4-F1
#
_entry.id   AF-A0A3B9L4N4-F1
#
_cell.length_a   1.000
_cell.length_b   1.000
_cell.length_c   1.000
_cell.angle_alpha   90.00
_cell.angle_beta   90.00
_cell.angle_gamma   90.00
#
_symmetry.space_group_name_H-M   'P 1'
#
loop_
_entity.id
_entity.type
_entity.pdbx_description
1 polymer ?
#
loop_
_entity_poly.entity_id
_entity_poly.type
_entity_poly.pdbx_seq_one_letter_code
_entity_poly.pdbx_strand_id
1 'polypeptide(L)'
;ATGFNLSVLGDIPFSRDGQPIDFSQTVTYRGMMFTGVPNMAWVFGYFRASWTLRVDLMGDFISRLLKHMDDKGAKEVRVELREQDKDMEILPWMDPDNFNPGYMMRSLHLMPKRGAHDIWQHSQDYWREKDEMPLIDLDSEEFVYDRKGADAPAKDKALA
;
A
#
# COMPACT_ATOMS: atom_id res chain seq x y z
N ALA A 1 4.20 -31.84 9.26
CA ALA A 1 4.96 -30.73 8.66
C ALA A 1 4.93 -29.55 9.61
N THR A 2 6.09 -28.97 9.97
CA THR A 2 6.24 -27.94 11.02
C THR A 2 5.89 -26.51 10.55
N GLY A 3 5.42 -26.35 9.31
CA GLY A 3 5.06 -25.05 8.72
C GLY A 3 6.27 -24.15 8.49
N PHE A 4 5.99 -22.88 8.16
CA PHE A 4 7.00 -21.81 8.04
C PHE A 4 6.62 -20.66 8.96
N ASN A 5 7.57 -19.78 9.27
CA ASN A 5 7.27 -18.49 9.90
C ASN A 5 7.12 -17.45 8.80
N LEU A 6 6.00 -16.74 8.81
CA LEU A 6 5.76 -15.67 7.85
C LEU A 6 6.69 -14.50 8.17
N SER A 7 7.58 -14.17 7.24
CA SER A 7 8.28 -12.88 7.23
C SER A 7 7.45 -11.91 6.39
N VAL A 8 6.66 -11.07 7.06
CA VAL A 8 5.62 -10.22 6.46
C VAL A 8 6.17 -9.33 5.34
N LEU A 9 7.39 -8.84 5.53
CA LEU A 9 8.09 -7.95 4.59
C LEU A 9 9.51 -8.43 4.26
N GLY A 10 9.78 -9.74 4.42
CA GLY A 10 11.04 -10.36 4.02
C GLY A 10 12.27 -9.96 4.86
N ASP A 11 12.08 -9.64 6.15
CA ASP A 11 13.12 -9.26 7.12
C ASP A 11 13.94 -8.01 6.70
N ILE A 12 13.38 -7.20 5.81
CA ILE A 12 13.99 -5.95 5.36
C ILE A 12 13.80 -4.88 6.46
N PRO A 13 14.87 -4.21 6.93
CA PRO A 13 14.77 -3.18 7.95
C PRO A 13 14.35 -1.83 7.34
N PHE A 14 13.06 -1.69 7.05
CA PHE A 14 12.51 -0.43 6.53
C PHE A 14 12.65 0.70 7.55
N SER A 15 13.08 1.87 7.07
CA SER A 15 13.16 3.09 7.86
C SER A 15 12.76 4.31 7.04
N ARG A 16 12.29 5.34 7.73
CA ARG A 16 11.99 6.66 7.19
C ARG A 16 12.70 7.69 8.05
N ASP A 17 13.50 8.55 7.42
CA ASP A 17 14.29 9.58 8.11
C ASP A 17 15.13 9.00 9.28
N GLY A 18 15.66 7.79 9.09
CA GLY A 18 16.45 7.06 10.08
C GLY A 18 15.65 6.36 11.18
N GLN A 19 14.32 6.49 11.22
CA GLN A 19 13.45 5.82 12.18
C GLN A 19 12.86 4.52 11.60
N PRO A 20 12.92 3.38 12.32
CA PRO A 20 12.27 2.14 11.89
C PRO A 20 10.78 2.33 11.65
N ILE A 21 10.24 1.68 10.61
CA ILE A 21 8.81 1.68 10.33
C ILE A 21 8.15 0.50 11.03
N ASP A 22 7.19 0.77 11.92
CA ASP A 22 6.30 -0.24 12.49
C ASP A 22 5.05 -0.38 11.61
N PHE A 23 5.05 -1.40 10.75
CA PHE A 23 3.93 -1.65 9.85
C PHE A 23 2.64 -2.01 10.59
N SER A 24 2.71 -2.53 11.83
CA SER A 24 1.52 -2.85 12.63
C SER A 24 0.69 -1.61 13.00
N GLN A 25 1.27 -0.41 12.85
CA GLN A 25 0.58 0.87 13.07
C GLN A 25 0.03 1.48 11.78
N THR A 26 0.21 0.83 10.63
CA THR A 26 -0.27 1.32 9.33
C THR A 26 -1.61 0.68 8.95
N VAL A 27 -2.38 1.38 8.11
CA VAL A 27 -3.57 0.83 7.41
C VAL A 27 -3.22 0.70 5.94
N THR A 28 -3.62 -0.40 5.31
CA THR A 28 -3.37 -0.58 3.87
C THR A 28 -4.46 0.02 3.00
N TYR A 29 -4.08 0.80 1.98
CA TYR A 29 -4.96 1.11 0.86
C TYR A 29 -4.99 -0.09 -0.10
N ARG A 30 -6.15 -0.72 -0.23
CA ARG A 30 -6.45 -1.92 -1.03
C ARG A 30 -5.48 -3.10 -0.84
N GLY A 31 -4.75 -3.15 0.28
CA GLY A 31 -3.67 -4.13 0.49
C GLY A 31 -2.40 -3.87 -0.35
N MET A 32 -2.26 -2.66 -0.92
CA MET A 32 -1.22 -2.31 -1.90
C MET A 32 -0.25 -1.25 -1.41
N MET A 33 -0.71 -0.26 -0.65
CA MET A 33 0.10 0.84 -0.11
C MET A 33 -0.22 1.01 1.38
N PHE A 34 0.67 1.66 2.14
CA PHE A 34 0.52 1.80 3.60
C PHE A 34 0.42 3.27 3.99
N THR A 35 -0.52 3.59 4.89
CA THR A 35 -0.59 4.94 5.47
C THR A 35 0.73 5.31 6.15
N GLY A 36 1.23 6.51 5.90
CA GLY A 36 2.47 7.02 6.51
C GLY A 36 3.78 6.49 5.89
N VAL A 37 3.71 5.56 4.91
CA VAL A 37 4.88 5.05 4.19
C VAL A 37 4.83 5.53 2.73
N PRO A 38 5.58 6.58 2.37
CA PRO A 38 5.57 7.11 1.01
C PRO A 38 6.25 6.15 0.02
N ASN A 39 5.84 6.24 -1.25
CA ASN A 39 6.46 5.57 -2.39
C ASN A 39 6.65 4.04 -2.24
N MET A 40 5.85 3.37 -1.40
CA MET A 40 5.91 1.93 -1.20
C MET A 40 4.64 1.24 -1.71
N ALA A 41 4.85 0.30 -2.64
CA ALA A 41 3.83 -0.63 -3.10
C ALA A 41 4.17 -2.05 -2.64
N TRP A 42 3.15 -2.81 -2.23
CA TRP A 42 3.25 -4.17 -1.72
C TRP A 42 2.31 -5.08 -2.50
N VAL A 43 2.87 -6.14 -3.07
CA VAL A 43 2.11 -7.10 -3.87
C VAL A 43 1.86 -8.34 -3.02
N PHE A 44 0.69 -8.38 -2.39
CA PHE A 44 0.22 -9.58 -1.71
C PHE A 44 -0.83 -10.29 -2.56
N GLY A 45 -0.61 -11.57 -2.86
CA GLY A 45 -1.48 -12.35 -3.75
C GLY A 45 -2.87 -12.67 -3.19
N TYR A 46 -3.66 -13.39 -3.97
CA TYR A 46 -4.95 -13.91 -3.52
C TYR A 46 -4.79 -15.23 -2.76
N PHE A 47 -5.69 -15.50 -1.82
CA PHE A 47 -5.73 -16.80 -1.13
C PHE A 47 -6.28 -17.93 -2.00
N ARG A 48 -7.21 -17.61 -2.91
CA ARG A 48 -7.97 -18.60 -3.71
C ARG A 48 -7.89 -18.39 -5.22
N ALA A 49 -7.04 -17.47 -5.67
CA ALA A 49 -6.72 -17.23 -7.07
C ALA A 49 -5.20 -17.13 -7.24
N SER A 50 -4.70 -17.17 -8.48
CA SER A 50 -3.25 -17.09 -8.71
C SER A 50 -2.69 -15.74 -8.25
N TRP A 51 -1.60 -15.77 -7.48
CA TRP A 51 -0.89 -14.55 -7.07
C TRP A 51 -0.37 -13.75 -8.28
N THR A 52 -0.06 -14.43 -9.40
CA THR A 52 0.39 -13.77 -10.64
C THR A 52 -0.66 -12.86 -11.25
N LEU A 53 -1.96 -13.12 -11.02
CA LEU A 53 -3.02 -12.23 -11.47
C LEU A 53 -2.99 -10.90 -10.73
N ARG A 54 -2.69 -10.93 -9.42
CA ARG A 54 -2.52 -9.70 -8.63
C ARG A 54 -1.29 -8.93 -9.05
N VAL A 55 -0.20 -9.62 -9.38
CA VAL A 55 1.04 -9.00 -9.88
C VAL A 55 0.78 -8.20 -11.14
N ASP A 56 0.01 -8.74 -12.09
CA ASP A 56 -0.31 -8.06 -13.35
C ASP A 56 -1.09 -6.75 -13.11
N LEU A 57 -2.16 -6.81 -12.33
CA LEU A 57 -2.96 -5.63 -11.97
C LEU A 57 -2.13 -4.58 -11.20
N MET A 58 -1.26 -5.03 -10.29
CA MET A 58 -0.35 -4.16 -9.55
C MET A 58 0.70 -3.52 -10.47
N GLY A 59 1.20 -4.25 -11.47
CA GLY A 59 2.13 -3.72 -12.46
C GLY A 59 1.55 -2.54 -13.21
N ASP A 60 0.33 -2.70 -13.74
CA ASP A 60 -0.39 -1.64 -14.44
C ASP A 60 -0.67 -0.43 -13.54
N PHE A 61 -1.13 -0.67 -12.30
CA PHE A 61 -1.35 0.40 -11.31
C PHE A 61 -0.06 1.17 -11.02
N ILE A 62 1.04 0.47 -10.72
CA ILE A 62 2.33 1.11 -10.40
C ILE A 62 2.84 1.91 -11.60
N SER A 63 2.78 1.36 -12.82
CA SER A 63 3.20 2.08 -14.03
C SER A 63 2.38 3.36 -14.25
N ARG A 64 1.06 3.30 -14.05
CA ARG A 64 0.18 4.48 -14.10
C ARG A 64 0.50 5.50 -13.03
N LEU A 65 0.71 5.05 -11.78
CA LEU A 65 1.04 5.91 -10.66
C LEU A 65 2.35 6.66 -10.89
N LEU A 66 3.40 5.97 -11.32
CA LEU A 66 4.70 6.58 -11.63
C LEU A 66 4.58 7.61 -12.75
N LYS A 67 3.88 7.28 -13.84
CA LYS A 67 3.61 8.23 -14.93
C LYS A 67 2.85 9.47 -14.43
N HIS A 68 1.85 9.27 -13.58
CA HIS A 68 1.06 10.35 -13.03
C HIS A 68 1.86 11.25 -12.09
N MET A 69 2.75 10.67 -11.27
CA MET A 69 3.72 11.43 -10.47
C MET A 69 4.65 12.28 -11.34
N ASP A 70 5.16 11.72 -12.44
CA ASP A 70 6.00 12.45 -13.41
C ASP A 70 5.24 13.63 -14.03
N ASP A 71 4.00 13.40 -14.46
CA ASP A 71 3.13 14.42 -15.08
C ASP A 71 2.79 15.54 -14.06
N LYS A 72 2.62 15.22 -12.77
CA LYS A 72 2.49 16.20 -11.66
C LYS A 72 3.82 16.85 -11.26
N GLY A 73 4.95 16.24 -11.61
CA GLY A 73 6.26 16.58 -11.10
C GLY A 73 6.45 16.31 -9.60
N ALA A 74 5.67 15.40 -9.02
CA ALA A 74 5.76 14.96 -7.64
C ALA A 74 6.91 13.94 -7.49
N LYS A 75 7.60 13.97 -6.35
CA LYS A 75 8.63 12.99 -5.99
C LYS A 75 8.15 12.02 -4.92
N GLU A 76 7.12 12.40 -4.18
CA GLU A 76 6.51 11.62 -3.13
C GLU A 76 5.01 11.48 -3.40
N VAL A 77 4.52 10.25 -3.27
CA VAL A 77 3.11 9.96 -3.06
C VAL A 77 2.97 9.09 -1.82
N ARG A 78 1.96 9.37 -1.01
CA ARG A 78 1.54 8.52 0.09
C ARG A 78 0.03 8.44 0.16
N VAL A 79 -0.47 7.39 0.82
CA VAL A 79 -1.89 7.27 1.11
C VAL A 79 -2.19 7.77 2.52
N GLU A 80 -3.29 8.48 2.69
CA GLU A 80 -3.82 8.93 3.98
C GLU A 80 -5.31 8.60 4.09
N LEU A 81 -5.81 8.40 5.31
CA LEU A 81 -7.24 8.19 5.52
C LEU A 81 -8.00 9.45 5.10
N ARG A 82 -9.01 9.28 4.24
CA ARG A 82 -9.94 10.36 3.86
C ARG A 82 -10.69 10.85 5.09
N GLU A 83 -11.19 12.08 5.08
CA GLU A 83 -11.92 12.64 6.22
C GLU A 83 -13.06 11.73 6.70
N GLN A 84 -13.84 11.18 5.77
CA GLN A 84 -14.95 10.26 6.04
C GLN A 84 -14.56 8.89 6.60
N ASP A 85 -13.28 8.52 6.52
CA ASP A 85 -12.76 7.23 6.98
C ASP A 85 -12.06 7.34 8.34
N LYS A 86 -11.87 8.55 8.89
CA LYS A 86 -11.10 8.75 10.14
C LYS A 86 -11.72 8.05 11.34
N ASP A 87 -13.05 7.95 11.37
CA ASP A 87 -13.81 7.30 12.45
C ASP A 87 -14.20 5.85 12.12
N MET A 88 -13.70 5.29 11.01
CA MET A 88 -14.00 3.91 10.66
C MET A 88 -13.37 2.92 11.65
N GLU A 89 -13.99 1.77 11.82
CA GLU A 89 -13.38 0.69 12.58
C GLU A 89 -12.10 0.20 11.91
N ILE A 90 -11.06 -0.01 12.72
CA ILE A 90 -9.77 -0.56 12.29
C ILE A 90 -9.70 -2.01 12.72
N LEU A 91 -9.48 -2.89 11.74
CA LEU A 91 -9.53 -4.34 11.88
C LEU A 91 -8.13 -4.95 11.65
N PRO A 92 -7.88 -6.18 12.14
CA PRO A 92 -6.72 -6.95 11.71
C PRO A 92 -6.68 -7.04 10.17
N TRP A 93 -5.49 -6.99 9.58
CA TRP A 93 -5.32 -6.95 8.11
C TRP A 93 -6.13 -8.01 7.35
N MET A 94 -6.27 -9.16 7.99
CA MET A 94 -6.95 -10.32 7.46
C MET A 94 -8.03 -10.74 8.44
N ASP A 95 -9.14 -11.19 7.87
CA ASP A 95 -10.21 -11.82 8.62
C ASP A 95 -9.85 -13.28 8.99
N PRO A 96 -9.62 -13.60 10.27
CA PRO A 96 -9.32 -14.96 10.68
C PRO A 96 -10.47 -15.94 10.38
N ASP A 97 -11.71 -15.48 10.33
CA ASP A 97 -12.85 -16.36 10.06
C ASP A 97 -12.90 -16.78 8.58
N ASN A 98 -12.24 -16.01 7.69
CA ASN A 98 -12.14 -16.30 6.26
C ASN A 98 -10.84 -17.02 5.86
N PHE A 99 -9.73 -16.77 6.57
CA PHE A 99 -8.42 -17.37 6.33
C PHE A 99 -7.58 -17.45 7.61
N ASN A 100 -7.37 -18.65 8.16
CA ASN A 100 -6.70 -18.87 9.46
C ASN A 100 -5.56 -19.90 9.46
N PRO A 101 -4.68 -19.96 8.45
CA PRO A 101 -3.55 -20.86 8.55
C PRO A 101 -2.66 -20.43 9.73
N GLY A 102 -2.30 -21.41 10.58
CA GLY A 102 -1.63 -21.13 11.84
C GLY A 102 -0.32 -20.34 11.73
N TYR A 103 0.35 -20.37 10.57
CA TYR A 103 1.55 -19.55 10.33
C TYR A 103 1.25 -18.05 10.16
N MET A 104 0.11 -17.69 9.57
CA MET A 104 -0.33 -16.29 9.47
C MET A 104 -0.78 -15.80 10.84
N MET A 105 -1.55 -16.61 11.57
CA MET A 105 -2.11 -16.24 12.87
C MET A 105 -1.02 -15.89 13.90
N ARG A 106 0.15 -16.56 13.84
CA ARG A 106 1.29 -16.23 14.70
C ARG A 106 1.88 -14.84 14.42
N SER A 107 1.83 -14.38 13.18
CA SER A 107 2.40 -13.09 12.75
C SER A 107 1.36 -11.98 12.58
N LEU A 108 0.07 -12.24 12.83
CA LEU A 108 -1.01 -11.29 12.55
C LEU A 108 -0.83 -9.94 13.27
N HIS A 109 -0.29 -9.96 14.49
CA HIS A 109 0.00 -8.75 15.27
C HIS A 109 1.15 -7.89 14.71
N LEU A 110 1.97 -8.46 13.81
CA LEU A 110 3.06 -7.77 13.10
C LEU A 110 2.63 -7.28 11.71
N MET A 111 1.47 -7.74 11.22
CA MET A 111 0.91 -7.31 9.95
C MET A 111 0.40 -5.86 10.07
N PRO A 112 0.26 -5.13 8.95
CA PRO A 112 -0.54 -3.91 8.92
C PRO A 112 -1.99 -4.13 9.38
N LYS A 113 -2.81 -3.08 9.35
CA LYS A 113 -4.25 -3.15 9.64
C LYS A 113 -5.06 -2.89 8.36
N ARG A 114 -6.36 -3.17 8.42
CA ARG A 114 -7.33 -2.78 7.39
C ARG A 114 -8.41 -1.88 8.00
N GLY A 115 -8.99 -1.02 7.19
CA GLY A 115 -10.18 -0.27 7.56
C GLY A 115 -11.46 -1.07 7.27
N ALA A 116 -12.55 -0.72 7.92
CA ALA A 116 -13.87 -1.33 7.65
C ALA A 116 -14.41 -1.00 6.25
N HIS A 117 -14.03 0.13 5.65
CA HIS A 117 -14.47 0.50 4.30
C HIS A 117 -13.65 -0.22 3.20
N ASP A 118 -14.31 -0.58 2.10
CA ASP A 118 -13.76 -1.43 1.03
C ASP A 118 -12.38 -1.03 0.51
N ILE A 119 -12.12 0.26 0.30
CA ILE A 119 -10.84 0.73 -0.26
C ILE A 119 -9.66 0.52 0.70
N TRP A 120 -9.91 0.26 1.98
CA TRP A 120 -8.89 0.01 2.99
C TRP A 120 -8.69 -1.48 3.27
N GLN A 121 -9.22 -2.34 2.39
CA GLN A 121 -9.15 -3.80 2.48
C GLN A 121 -8.51 -4.41 1.25
N HIS A 122 -7.77 -5.52 1.42
CA HIS A 122 -7.35 -6.35 0.28
C HIS A 122 -8.51 -7.24 -0.17
N SER A 123 -9.20 -6.84 -1.25
CA SER A 123 -10.25 -7.67 -1.85
C SER A 123 -9.64 -8.99 -2.33
N GLN A 124 -10.14 -10.11 -1.81
CA GLN A 124 -9.74 -11.45 -2.29
C GLN A 124 -10.44 -11.84 -3.60
N ASP A 125 -11.26 -10.96 -4.16
CA ASP A 125 -12.02 -11.17 -5.38
C ASP A 125 -11.33 -10.55 -6.60
N TYR A 126 -10.58 -11.39 -7.31
CA TYR A 126 -9.92 -11.01 -8.56
C TYR A 126 -10.90 -10.47 -9.62
N TRP A 127 -12.10 -11.04 -9.73
CA TRP A 127 -13.05 -10.67 -10.79
C TRP A 127 -13.58 -9.27 -10.60
N ARG A 128 -13.74 -8.84 -9.34
CA ARG A 128 -14.03 -7.46 -8.98
C ARG A 128 -12.82 -6.55 -9.23
N GLU A 129 -11.64 -6.96 -8.76
CA GLU A 129 -10.46 -6.10 -8.83
C GLU A 129 -9.93 -5.85 -10.24
N LYS A 130 -10.06 -6.81 -11.17
CA LYS A 130 -9.67 -6.59 -12.58
C LYS A 130 -10.46 -5.44 -13.24
N ASP A 131 -11.66 -5.14 -12.75
CA ASP A 131 -12.52 -4.09 -13.27
C ASP A 131 -12.37 -2.79 -12.47
N GLU A 132 -12.15 -2.89 -11.14
CA GLU A 132 -12.00 -1.71 -10.28
C GLU A 132 -10.60 -1.08 -10.31
N MET A 133 -9.53 -1.88 -10.31
CA MET A 133 -8.16 -1.35 -10.24
C MET A 133 -7.81 -0.41 -11.39
N PRO A 134 -8.19 -0.69 -12.65
CA PRO A 134 -7.99 0.25 -13.75
C PRO A 134 -8.78 1.56 -13.59
N LEU A 135 -9.80 1.60 -12.75
CA LEU A 135 -10.64 2.78 -12.53
C LEU A 135 -10.21 3.60 -11.31
N ILE A 136 -9.14 3.21 -10.61
CA ILE A 136 -8.61 4.02 -9.51
C ILE A 136 -8.22 5.40 -10.05
N ASP A 137 -8.87 6.41 -9.48
CA ASP A 137 -8.56 7.82 -9.71
C ASP A 137 -7.33 8.18 -8.87
N LEU A 138 -6.24 8.57 -9.53
CA LEU A 138 -4.98 8.91 -8.87
C LEU A 138 -4.96 10.35 -8.35
N ASP A 139 -5.99 11.15 -8.65
CA ASP A 139 -6.21 12.49 -8.10
C ASP A 139 -7.15 12.49 -6.88
N SER A 140 -7.62 11.31 -6.43
CA SER A 140 -8.55 11.20 -5.32
C SER A 140 -7.91 11.55 -3.97
N GLU A 141 -8.75 11.87 -2.98
CA GLU A 141 -8.37 12.46 -1.69
C GLU A 141 -7.34 11.62 -0.90
N GLU A 142 -7.39 10.29 -0.99
CA GLU A 142 -6.46 9.43 -0.29
C GLU A 142 -5.02 9.55 -0.81
N PHE A 143 -4.80 10.00 -2.06
CA PHE A 143 -3.47 10.16 -2.63
C PHE A 143 -2.91 11.56 -2.36
N VAL A 144 -1.96 11.63 -1.43
CA VAL A 144 -1.28 12.88 -1.09
C VAL A 144 0.08 12.91 -1.76
N TYR A 145 0.24 13.87 -2.68
CA TYR A 145 1.49 14.13 -3.38
C TYR A 145 2.25 15.29 -2.73
N ASP A 146 3.58 15.23 -2.74
CA ASP A 146 4.38 16.41 -2.43
C ASP A 146 4.19 17.50 -3.50
N ARG A 147 4.12 18.76 -3.07
CA ARG A 147 4.15 19.88 -4.02
C ARG A 147 5.60 20.10 -4.43
N LYS A 148 5.87 20.08 -5.73
CA LYS A 148 7.16 20.51 -6.27
C LYS A 148 7.42 21.98 -5.89
N GLY A 149 8.34 22.24 -4.95
CA GLY A 149 9.01 23.54 -4.82
C GLY A 149 8.86 24.36 -3.52
N ALA A 150 8.73 23.77 -2.33
CA ALA A 150 8.98 24.53 -1.10
C ALA A 150 10.48 24.56 -0.70
N ASP A 151 11.24 23.49 -0.95
CA ASP A 151 12.60 23.33 -0.36
C ASP A 151 13.69 22.83 -1.33
N ALA A 152 13.52 22.96 -2.65
CA ALA A 152 14.61 22.64 -3.57
C ALA A 152 15.46 23.91 -3.84
N PRO A 153 16.75 23.98 -3.41
CA PRO A 153 17.62 25.07 -3.81
C PRO A 153 17.73 25.07 -5.34
N ALA A 154 17.56 26.26 -5.93
CA ALA A 154 17.66 26.46 -7.36
C ALA A 154 19.01 25.92 -7.85
N LYS A 155 18.99 25.00 -8.81
CA LYS A 155 20.22 24.58 -9.48
C LYS A 155 20.71 25.77 -10.32
N ASP A 156 21.81 26.37 -9.88
CA ASP A 156 22.56 27.33 -10.68
C ASP A 156 22.88 26.71 -12.05
N LYS A 157 22.41 27.36 -13.10
CA LYS A 157 22.90 27.11 -14.46
C LYS A 157 24.30 27.73 -14.55
N ALA A 158 25.32 26.94 -14.21
CA ALA A 158 26.68 27.27 -14.57
C ALA A 158 26.83 27.13 -16.10
N LEU A 159 27.33 28.19 -16.72
CA LEU A 159 27.71 28.31 -18.13
C LEU A 159 28.61 27.15 -18.58
N ALA A 160 28.35 26.67 -19.80
CA ALA A 160 29.34 26.20 -20.75
C ALA A 160 28.86 26.53 -22.16
#